data_AF-A0A329LWQ4-F1
#
_entry.id   AF-A0A329LWQ4-F1
#
_cell.length_a   1.000
_cell.length_b   1.000
_cell.length_c   1.000
_cell.angle_alpha   90.00
_cell.angle_beta   90.00
_cell.angle_gamma   90.00
#
_symmetry.space_group_name_H-M   'P 1'
#
loop_
_entity.id
_entity.type
_entity.pdbx_description
1 polymer ?
#
loop_
_entity_poly.entity_id
_entity_poly.type
_entity_poly.pdbx_seq_one_letter_code
_entity_poly.pdbx_strand_id
1 'polypeptide(L)'
;MTMRTVLVTWTEISKHTARVQVPVDADTEELDLENRLAELDNDGFQGLEREIQSVVVVEHDPDAEVLVPLDESTSRRARLRP
;
A
#
# COMPACT_ATOMS: atom_id res chain seq x y z
N MET A 1 30.88 -2.47 2.55
CA MET A 1 29.78 -3.15 1.84
C MET A 1 29.29 -2.20 0.76
N THR A 2 28.97 -2.70 -0.43
CA THR A 2 28.47 -1.88 -1.54
C THR A 2 26.94 -1.91 -1.54
N MET A 3 26.30 -0.74 -1.65
CA MET A 3 24.85 -0.63 -1.87
C MET A 3 24.53 -0.87 -3.35
N ARG A 4 23.31 -1.30 -3.64
CA ARG A 4 22.77 -1.37 -5.00
C ARG A 4 21.47 -0.60 -5.06
N THR A 5 21.22 0.08 -6.17
CA THR A 5 19.96 0.76 -6.41
C THR A 5 18.94 -0.22 -6.99
N VAL A 6 17.73 -0.19 -6.43
CA VAL A 6 16.59 -0.96 -6.93
C VAL A 6 15.44 -0.01 -7.20
N LEU A 7 14.83 -0.14 -8.37
CA LEU A 7 13.57 0.51 -8.67
C LEU A 7 12.44 -0.38 -8.15
N VAL A 8 11.64 0.14 -7.22
CA VAL A 8 10.47 -0.54 -6.66
C VAL A 8 9.22 0.19 -7.13
N THR A 9 8.39 -0.50 -7.92
CA THR A 9 7.08 0.02 -8.31
C THR A 9 6.02 -0.61 -7.41
N TRP A 10 5.17 0.22 -6.81
CA TRP A 10 4.10 -0.23 -5.93
C TRP A 10 2.88 0.69 -6.05
N THR A 11 1.71 0.18 -5.67
CA THR A 11 0.47 0.95 -5.61
C THR A 11 -0.03 1.02 -4.18
N GLU A 12 -0.50 2.20 -3.79
CA GLU A 12 -1.24 2.39 -2.55
C GLU A 12 -2.72 2.10 -2.78
N ILE A 13 -3.30 1.25 -1.92
CA ILE A 13 -4.70 0.86 -1.95
C ILE A 13 -5.34 1.34 -0.65
N SER A 14 -6.27 2.29 -0.75
CA SER A 14 -7.05 2.74 0.41
C SER A 14 -8.27 1.86 0.60
N LYS A 15 -8.48 1.41 1.85
CA LYS A 15 -9.65 0.62 2.23
C LYS A 15 -10.61 1.46 3.04
N HIS A 16 -11.87 1.47 2.62
CA HIS A 16 -12.97 2.17 3.28
C HIS A 16 -14.12 1.20 3.52
N THR A 17 -14.86 1.37 4.62
CA THR A 17 -16.07 0.60 4.90
C THR A 17 -17.05 1.46 5.67
N ALA A 18 -18.23 1.67 5.08
CA ALA A 18 -19.32 2.43 5.68
C ALA A 18 -20.57 1.55 5.79
N ARG A 19 -21.37 1.80 6.84
CA ARG A 19 -22.74 1.27 6.93
C ARG A 19 -23.68 2.38 6.51
N VAL A 20 -24.46 2.15 5.47
CA VAL A 20 -25.45 3.10 4.94
C VAL A 20 -26.85 2.51 5.05
N GLN A 21 -27.87 3.37 5.18
CA GLN A 21 -29.26 2.95 5.13
C GLN A 21 -29.79 3.19 3.72
N VAL A 22 -30.48 2.20 3.16
CA VAL A 22 -31.13 2.27 1.85
C VAL A 22 -32.62 1.92 1.99
N PRO A 23 -33.51 2.43 1.13
CA PRO A 23 -34.92 2.02 1.10
C PRO A 23 -35.05 0.51 0.88
N VAL A 24 -36.10 -0.10 1.44
CA VAL A 24 -36.30 -1.57 1.42
C VAL A 24 -36.46 -2.15 0.02
N ASP A 25 -37.05 -1.39 -0.90
CA ASP A 25 -37.27 -1.80 -2.29
C ASP A 25 -36.22 -1.24 -3.26
N ALA A 26 -35.15 -0.62 -2.73
CA ALA A 26 -34.07 -0.12 -3.58
C ALA A 26 -33.24 -1.27 -4.14
N ASP A 27 -33.00 -1.26 -5.44
CA ASP A 27 -32.01 -2.14 -6.05
C ASP A 27 -30.61 -1.59 -5.77
N THR A 28 -29.87 -2.25 -4.89
CA THR A 28 -28.53 -1.83 -4.47
C THR A 28 -27.48 -1.96 -5.57
N GLU A 29 -27.72 -2.78 -6.60
CA GLU A 29 -26.80 -2.94 -7.74
C GLU A 29 -26.95 -1.80 -8.75
N GLU A 30 -28.10 -1.12 -8.78
CA GLU A 30 -28.36 0.03 -9.63
C GLU A 30 -28.03 1.39 -8.96
N LEU A 31 -27.67 1.39 -7.67
CA LEU A 31 -27.30 2.61 -6.95
C LEU A 31 -25.89 3.09 -7.37
N ASP A 32 -25.77 4.39 -7.62
CA ASP A 32 -24.49 5.08 -7.82
C ASP A 32 -23.74 5.25 -6.48
N LEU A 33 -23.29 4.13 -5.92
CA LEU A 33 -22.65 4.10 -4.60
C LEU A 33 -21.32 4.84 -4.61
N GLU A 34 -20.57 4.85 -5.71
CA GLU A 34 -19.27 5.51 -5.79
C GLU A 34 -19.39 7.02 -5.51
N ASN A 35 -20.31 7.71 -6.19
CA ASN A 35 -20.52 9.14 -5.95
C ASN A 35 -21.16 9.39 -4.59
N ARG A 36 -22.10 8.55 -4.16
CA ARG A 36 -22.79 8.72 -2.87
C ARG A 36 -21.88 8.50 -1.66
N LEU A 37 -20.95 7.55 -1.73
CA LEU A 37 -19.98 7.29 -0.67
C LEU A 37 -19.02 8.48 -0.49
N ALA A 38 -18.71 9.20 -1.57
CA ALA A 38 -17.88 10.41 -1.51
C ALA A 38 -18.55 11.59 -0.78
N GLU A 39 -19.87 11.58 -0.64
CA GLU A 39 -20.64 12.60 0.08
C GLU A 39 -20.78 12.33 1.58
N LEU A 40 -20.29 11.18 2.08
CA LEU A 40 -20.43 10.83 3.50
C LEU A 40 -19.51 11.68 4.38
N ASP A 41 -20.04 12.19 5.50
CA ASP A 41 -19.26 12.90 6.51
C ASP A 41 -18.18 12.00 7.15
N ASN A 42 -18.44 10.70 7.24
CA ASN A 42 -17.48 9.68 7.64
C ASN A 42 -17.28 8.72 6.48
N ASP A 43 -16.10 8.80 5.85
CA ASP A 43 -15.69 7.99 4.71
C ASP A 43 -15.36 6.53 5.08
N GLY A 44 -15.37 6.18 6.37
CA GLY A 44 -15.14 4.82 6.84
C GLY A 44 -13.71 4.32 6.61
N PHE A 45 -12.71 5.19 6.53
CA PHE A 45 -11.32 4.81 6.31
C PHE A 45 -10.83 3.74 7.31
N GLN A 46 -10.29 2.63 6.78
CA GLN A 46 -9.77 1.50 7.54
C GLN A 46 -8.24 1.43 7.50
N GLY A 47 -7.62 1.99 6.46
CA GLY A 47 -6.17 2.00 6.31
C GLY A 47 -5.70 1.93 4.87
N LEU A 48 -4.37 1.97 4.72
CA LEU A 48 -3.66 1.85 3.44
C LEU A 48 -2.95 0.51 3.38
N GLU A 49 -3.06 -0.16 2.24
CA GLU A 49 -2.24 -1.28 1.87
C GLU A 49 -1.29 -0.88 0.74
N ARG A 50 -0.10 -1.48 0.72
CA ARG A 50 0.89 -1.27 -0.33
C ARG A 50 1.12 -2.57 -1.06
N GLU A 51 0.76 -2.61 -2.33
CA GLU A 51 0.99 -3.76 -3.18
C GLU A 51 2.24 -3.53 -4.03
N ILE A 52 3.26 -4.39 -3.85
CA ILE A 52 4.48 -4.33 -4.66
C ILE A 52 4.20 -4.97 -6.02
N GLN A 53 4.35 -4.18 -7.08
CA GLN A 53 4.15 -4.64 -8.44
C GLN A 53 5.45 -5.20 -9.04
N SER A 54 6.58 -4.54 -8.78
CA SER A 54 7.87 -4.98 -9.29
C SER A 54 9.04 -4.46 -8.47
N VAL A 55 10.15 -5.20 -8.55
CA VAL A 55 11.46 -4.81 -8.00
C VAL A 55 12.51 -5.16 -9.03
N VAL A 56 13.21 -4.15 -9.54
CA VAL A 56 14.24 -4.33 -10.58
C VAL A 56 15.55 -3.69 -10.13
N VAL A 57 16.66 -4.39 -10.33
CA VAL A 57 18.00 -3.81 -10.11
C VAL A 57 18.31 -2.88 -11.28
N VAL A 58 18.72 -1.66 -10.97
CA VAL A 58 19.04 -0.62 -11.95
C VAL A 58 20.49 -0.17 -11.78
N GLU A 59 20.94 0.73 -12.66
CA GLU A 59 22.24 1.38 -12.51
C GLU A 59 22.35 2.07 -11.14
N HIS A 60 23.56 2.10 -10.60
CA HIS A 60 23.77 2.70 -9.29
C HIS A 60 23.49 4.19 -9.33
N ASP A 61 22.50 4.60 -8.54
CA ASP A 61 22.14 5.98 -8.28
C ASP A 61 22.60 6.35 -6.86
N PRO A 62 23.60 7.25 -6.72
CA PRO A 62 24.10 7.69 -5.42
C PRO A 62 23.15 8.64 -4.68
N ASP A 63 22.17 9.23 -5.37
CA ASP A 63 21.18 10.15 -4.80
C ASP A 63 19.90 9.43 -4.33
N ALA A 64 19.76 8.13 -4.65
CA ALA A 64 18.62 7.32 -4.23
C ALA A 64 18.56 7.11 -2.71
N GLU A 65 17.34 7.08 -2.16
CA GLU A 65 17.10 6.90 -0.73
C GLU A 65 17.53 5.51 -0.23
N VAL A 66 18.09 5.47 0.98
CA VAL A 66 18.49 4.23 1.66
C VAL A 66 17.28 3.63 2.38
N LEU A 67 16.62 2.67 1.72
CA LEU A 67 15.45 1.97 2.29
C LEU A 67 15.78 1.09 3.50
N VAL A 68 16.98 0.49 3.53
CA VAL A 68 17.44 -0.36 4.63
C VAL A 68 18.86 0.04 5.03
N PRO A 69 19.08 0.52 6.27
CA PRO A 69 20.41 0.79 6.78
C PRO A 69 21.35 -0.44 6.73
N LEU A 70 22.65 -0.19 6.57
CA LEU A 70 23.65 -1.27 6.44
C LEU A 70 23.74 -2.15 7.69
N ASP A 71 23.57 -1.58 8.87
CA ASP A 71 23.65 -2.29 10.16
C ASP A 71 22.46 -3.24 10.40
N GLU A 72 21.31 -2.96 9.79
CA GLU A 72 20.11 -3.81 9.90
C GLU A 72 20.12 -4.99 8.92
N SER A 73 20.78 -4.84 7.77
CA SER A 73 20.84 -5.86 6.74
C SER A 73 21.79 -7.02 7.08
N THR A 74 22.76 -6.81 7.98
CA THR A 74 23.60 -7.90 8.52
C THR A 74 22.93 -8.66 9.67
N SER A 75 22.13 -7.95 10.47
CA SER A 75 21.47 -8.49 11.67
C SER A 75 20.41 -9.55 11.38
N ARG A 76 19.70 -9.46 10.25
CA ARG A 76 18.70 -10.46 9.84
C ARG A 76 19.34 -11.79 9.38
N ARG A 77 20.55 -11.75 8.83
CA ARG A 77 21.30 -12.96 8.39
C ARG A 77 21.83 -13.81 9.54
N ALA A 78 22.06 -13.21 10.72
CA ALA A 78 22.57 -13.90 11.89
C ALA A 78 21.49 -14.67 12.67
N ARG A 79 20.20 -14.31 12.55
CA ARG A 79 19.10 -14.92 13.32
C ARG A 79 18.41 -16.12 12.64
N LEU A 80 18.98 -16.64 11.54
CA LEU A 80 18.41 -17.74 10.75
C LEU A 80 19.32 -18.98 10.65
N ARG A 81 20.28 -19.15 11.56
CA ARG A 81 21.02 -20.42 11.69
C ARG A 81 20.56 -21.16 12.96
N PRO A 82 20.17 -22.45 12.88
CA PRO A 82 19.90 -23.28 14.05
C PRO A 82 21.15 -23.47 14.91
#